data_AF-A0A6I5CU91-F1
#
_entry.id   AF-A0A6I5CU91-F1
#
_cell.length_a   1.000
_cell.length_b   1.000
_cell.length_c   1.000
_cell.angle_alpha   90.00
_cell.angle_beta   90.00
_cell.angle_gamma   90.00
#
_symmetry.space_group_name_H-M   'P 1'
#
loop_
_entity.id
_entity.type
_entity.pdbx_description
1 polymer ?
#
loop_
_entity_poly.entity_id
_entity_poly.type
_entity_poly.pdbx_seq_one_letter_code
_entity_poly.pdbx_strand_id
1 'polypeptide(L)' 'MKATRLVVIPCAARKLSHPAPAGALYVGSYHRACRAAADTLTAHGGTLLILSDLYGLVRTTQVLQPYDM' A
#
# COMPACT_ATOMS: atom_id res chain seq x y z
N MET A 1 -18.45 -17.94 9.58
CA MET A 1 -17.69 -16.66 9.63
C MET A 1 -17.90 -15.94 8.31
N LYS A 2 -18.26 -14.64 8.30
CA LYS A 2 -18.37 -13.88 7.05
C LYS A 2 -16.94 -13.57 6.56
N ALA A 3 -16.62 -13.88 5.30
CA ALA A 3 -15.31 -13.57 4.75
C ALA A 3 -15.13 -12.05 4.68
N THR A 4 -14.15 -11.52 5.43
CA THR A 4 -13.77 -10.11 5.38
C THR A 4 -12.94 -9.87 4.12
N ARG A 5 -13.29 -8.83 3.35
CA ARG A 5 -12.60 -8.49 2.10
C ARG A 5 -11.13 -8.16 2.37
N LEU A 6 -10.21 -8.81 1.65
CA LEU A 6 -8.79 -8.47 1.62
C LEU A 6 -8.45 -7.91 0.24
N VAL A 7 -7.83 -6.73 0.21
CA VAL A 7 -7.34 -6.09 -1.01
C VAL A 7 -5.84 -5.93 -0.88
N VAL A 8 -5.11 -6.35 -1.92
CA VAL A 8 -3.65 -6.21 -2.00
C VAL A 8 -3.32 -5.33 -3.20
N ILE A 9 -2.49 -4.31 -3.01
CA ILE A 9 -2.04 -3.40 -4.08
C ILE A 9 -0.52 -3.43 -4.21
N PRO A 10 0.05 -3.16 -5.40
CA PRO A 10 1.50 -3.12 -5.58
C PRO A 10 2.13 -1.86 -4.94
N CYS A 11 3.38 -1.95 -4.49
CA CYS A 11 4.17 -0.81 -4.02
C CYS A 11 4.53 0.20 -5.13
N ALA A 12 4.93 -0.27 -6.31
CA ALA A 12 5.55 0.51 -7.40
C ALA A 12 6.92 1.15 -7.05
N ALA A 13 7.70 1.46 -8.09
CA ALA A 13 9.11 1.82 -7.96
C ALA A 13 9.37 3.16 -7.24
N ARG A 14 8.56 4.19 -7.53
CA ARG A 14 8.82 5.57 -7.09
C ARG A 14 8.38 5.79 -5.64
N LYS A 15 9.29 6.28 -4.80
CA LYS A 15 9.11 6.48 -3.36
C LYS A 15 9.45 7.93 -2.96
N LEU A 16 8.97 8.38 -1.81
CA LEU A 16 9.49 9.60 -1.16
C LEU A 16 10.96 9.39 -0.78
N SER A 17 11.69 10.48 -0.56
CA SER A 17 13.11 10.45 -0.15
C SER A 17 13.32 10.37 1.36
N HIS A 18 12.25 10.18 2.14
CA HIS A 18 12.28 10.14 3.59
C HIS A 18 11.34 9.06 4.13
N PRO A 19 11.50 8.64 5.39
CA PRO A 19 10.59 7.68 6.02
C PRO A 19 9.16 8.19 6.01
N ALA A 20 8.22 7.30 5.72
CA ALA A 20 6.79 7.61 5.71
C ALA A 20 5.97 6.32 5.90
N PRO A 21 4.70 6.43 6.32
CA PRO A 21 3.75 5.32 6.23
C PRO A 21 3.72 4.75 4.81
N ALA A 22 3.66 3.44 4.64
CA ALA A 22 3.69 2.77 3.33
C ALA A 22 2.63 3.33 2.38
N GLY A 23 1.46 3.71 2.90
CA GLY A 23 0.39 4.32 2.12
C GLY A 23 0.67 5.74 1.60
N ALA A 24 1.73 6.39 2.06
CA ALA A 24 2.21 7.70 1.61
C ALA A 24 3.61 7.64 0.98
N LEU A 25 4.41 6.63 1.34
CA LEU A 25 5.77 6.44 0.84
C LEU A 25 5.79 6.24 -0.67
N TYR A 26 4.91 5.41 -1.21
CA TYR A 26 4.87 5.08 -2.63
C TYR A 26 4.11 6.15 -3.43
N VAL A 27 4.79 6.80 -4.37
CA VAL A 27 4.27 8.00 -5.06
C VAL A 27 4.11 7.82 -6.58
N GLY A 28 4.43 6.63 -7.11
CA GLY A 28 4.23 6.30 -8.52
C GLY A 28 2.75 6.33 -8.94
N SER A 29 2.48 6.74 -10.18
CA SER A 29 1.10 6.85 -10.72
C SER A 29 0.33 5.54 -10.63
N TYR A 30 0.99 4.41 -10.93
CA TYR A 30 0.38 3.08 -10.83
C TYR A 30 -0.07 2.74 -9.41
N HIS A 31 0.80 2.94 -8.41
CA HIS A 31 0.44 2.75 -7.00
C HIS A 31 -0.73 3.64 -6.59
N ARG A 32 -0.70 4.93 -6.94
CA ARG A 32 -1.76 5.88 -6.60
C ARG A 32 -3.11 5.47 -7.19
N ALA A 33 -3.14 5.00 -8.43
CA ALA A 33 -4.38 4.52 -9.07
C ALA A 33 -4.93 3.27 -8.36
N CYS A 34 -4.08 2.28 -8.08
CA CYS A 34 -4.49 1.10 -7.32
C CYS A 34 -4.96 1.46 -5.90
N ARG A 35 -4.29 2.42 -5.26
CA ARG A 35 -4.64 2.88 -3.92
C ARG A 35 -6.02 3.52 -3.89
N ALA A 36 -6.34 4.40 -4.82
CA ALA A 36 -7.66 5.03 -4.91
C ALA A 36 -8.79 4.00 -5.08
N ALA A 37 -8.57 3.00 -5.95
CA ALA A 37 -9.52 1.90 -6.12
C ALA A 37 -9.66 1.05 -4.84
N ALA A 38 -8.55 0.70 -4.20
CA ALA A 38 -8.55 -0.08 -2.98
C ALA A 38 -9.23 0.62 -1.80
N ASP A 39 -9.02 1.94 -1.66
CA ASP A 39 -9.70 2.75 -0.64
C ASP A 39 -11.22 2.69 -0.85
N THR A 40 -11.70 2.74 -2.09
CA THR A 40 -13.13 2.60 -2.41
C THR A 40 -13.64 1.18 -2.08
N LEU A 41 -12.88 0.15 -2.44
CA LEU A 41 -13.25 -1.25 -2.19
C LEU A 41 -13.28 -1.62 -0.70
N THR A 42 -12.58 -0.87 0.15
CA THR A 42 -12.45 -1.11 1.59
C THR A 42 -13.15 -0.05 2.46
N ALA A 43 -13.85 0.91 1.84
CA ALA A 43 -14.52 2.03 2.52
C ALA A 43 -15.55 1.58 3.58
N HIS A 44 -16.17 0.42 3.39
CA HIS A 44 -17.17 -0.15 4.31
C HIS A 44 -16.63 -1.34 5.13
N GLY A 45 -15.31 -1.39 5.29
CA GLY A 45 -14.60 -2.46 5.98
C GLY A 45 -13.84 -3.39 5.03
N GLY A 46 -12.87 -4.09 5.61
CA GLY A 46 -11.91 -4.90 4.87
C GLY A 46 -10.49 -4.59 5.33
N THR A 47 -9.53 -5.33 4.76
CA THR A 47 -8.10 -5.13 4.99
C THR A 47 -7.45 -4.71 3.69
N LEU A 48 -6.67 -3.62 3.73
CA LEU A 48 -5.80 -3.21 2.64
C LEU A 48 -4.34 -3.46 3.03
N LEU A 49 -3.63 -4.23 2.20
CA LEU A 49 -2.19 -4.46 2.31
C LEU A 49 -1.48 -3.96 1.05
N ILE A 50 -0.25 -3.48 1.20
CA ILE A 50 0.63 -3.15 0.09
C ILE A 50 1.64 -4.30 -0.05
N LEU A 51 1.79 -4.83 -1.25
CA LEU A 51 2.86 -5.77 -1.58
C LEU A 51 4.12 -4.98 -1.91
N SER A 52 5.02 -4.92 -0.93
CA SER A 52 6.39 -4.45 -1.05
C SER A 52 7.30 -5.60 -1.48
N ASP A 53 8.14 -5.33 -2.46
CA ASP A 53 9.28 -6.16 -2.89
C ASP A 53 10.29 -6.43 -1.77
N LEU A 54 10.63 -5.44 -0.93
CA LEU A 54 11.58 -5.62 0.17
C LEU A 54 10.93 -6.16 1.45
N TYR A 55 9.73 -5.68 1.79
CA TYR A 55 9.09 -5.93 3.09
C TYR A 55 7.92 -6.91 3.06
N GLY A 56 7.58 -7.47 1.88
CA GLY A 56 6.42 -8.35 1.72
C GLY A 56 5.10 -7.59 1.89
N LEU A 57 4.13 -8.18 2.58
CA LEU A 57 2.82 -7.55 2.80
C LEU A 57 2.87 -6.58 4.00
N VAL A 58 2.71 -5.29 3.73
CA VAL A 58 2.76 -4.23 4.75
C VAL A 58 1.41 -3.54 4.89
N ARG A 59 1.13 -3.06 6.11
CA ARG A 59 -0.04 -2.19 6.36
C ARG A 59 0.23 -0.79 5.84
N THR A 60 -0.82 -0.09 5.41
CA THR A 60 -0.71 1.30 4.93
C THR A 60 -0.15 2.26 5.98
N THR A 61 -0.30 1.95 7.27
CA THR A 61 0.17 2.74 8.42
C THR A 61 1.60 2.42 8.84
N GLN A 62 2.20 1.34 8.35
CA GLN A 62 3.55 0.92 8.72
C GLN A 62 4.56 1.92 8.15
N VAL A 63 5.37 2.56 9.00
CA VAL A 63 6.44 3.47 8.56
C VAL A 63 7.59 2.65 7.99
N LEU A 64 8.00 2.98 6.77
CA LEU A 64 9.08 2.31 6.05
C LEU A 64 10.17 3.32 5.66
N GLN A 65 11.41 2.85 5.58
CA GLN A 65 12.52 3.60 5.00
C GLN A 65 12.40 3.56 3.46
N PRO A 66 12.79 4.62 2.73
CA PRO A 66 12.93 4.55 1.29
C PRO A 66 14.07 3.59 0.91
N TYR A 67 13.91 2.89 -0.21
CA TYR A 67 14.87 1.89 -0.70
C TYR A 67 14.84 1.82 -2.23
N ASP A 68 15.92 1.31 -2.82
CA ASP A 68 16.09 1.15 -4.26
C ASP A 68 16.17 -0.34 -4.62
N MET A 69 15.25 -0.77 -5.48
CA MET A 69 14.99 -2.14 -5.94
C MET A 69 14.35 -2.06 -7.33
#